data_AF-A0A840PQA7-F1
#
_entry.id   AF-A0A840PQA7-F1
#
_cell.length_a   1.000
_cell.length_b   1.000
_cell.length_c   1.000
_cell.angle_alpha   90.00
_cell.angle_beta   90.00
_cell.angle_gamma   90.00
#
_symmetry.space_group_name_H-M   'P 1'
#
loop_
_entity.id
_entity.type
_entity.pdbx_description
1 polymer ?
#
loop_
_entity_poly.entity_id
_entity_poly.type
_entity_poly.pdbx_seq_one_letter_code
_entity_poly.pdbx_strand_id
1 'polypeptide(L)' 'MVTTDLSEEIGPALRRLESEMADAREYVRWCRASGNDEAAQLHVVWIDLLLDEWKRCSLPDRGA' A
#
# COMPACT_ATOMS: atom_id res chain seq x y z
N MET A 1 -27.38 -2.41 12.41
CA MET A 1 -26.29 -2.61 13.38
C MET A 1 -25.27 -3.53 12.72
N VAL A 2 -24.44 -2.96 11.83
CA VAL A 2 -23.38 -3.64 11.04
C VAL A 2 -22.28 -2.60 10.87
N THR A 3 -21.47 -2.38 11.90
CA THR A 3 -20.34 -1.43 11.84
C THR A 3 -19.09 -1.95 12.54
N THR A 4 -19.22 -2.99 13.38
CA THR A 4 -18.11 -3.58 14.12
C THR A 4 -17.26 -4.54 13.29
N ASP A 5 -17.86 -5.36 12.41
CA ASP A 5 -17.10 -6.33 11.59
C ASP A 5 -16.12 -5.66 10.60
N LEU A 6 -16.56 -4.60 9.91
CA LEU A 6 -15.70 -3.86 8.96
C LEU A 6 -14.48 -3.22 9.64
N SER A 7 -14.65 -2.74 10.88
CA SER A 7 -13.56 -2.08 11.60
C SER A 7 -12.49 -3.07 12.09
N GLU A 8 -12.86 -4.33 12.34
CA GLU A 8 -11.90 -5.38 12.73
C GLU A 8 -11.03 -5.82 11.54
N GLU A 9 -11.54 -5.72 10.30
CA GLU A 9 -10.82 -6.11 9.08
C GLU A 9 -9.95 -5.00 8.49
N ILE A 10 -10.35 -3.72 8.63
CA ILE A 10 -9.62 -2.57 8.06
C ILE A 10 -8.23 -2.43 8.69
N GLY A 11 -8.11 -2.58 10.01
CA GLY A 11 -6.82 -2.44 10.70
C GLY A 11 -5.73 -3.42 10.21
N PRO A 12 -6.01 -4.72 10.16
CA PRO A 12 -5.12 -5.72 9.55
C PRO A 12 -4.81 -5.46 8.07
N ALA A 13 -5.81 -5.04 7.27
CA ALA A 13 -5.62 -4.73 5.86
C ALA A 13 -4.66 -3.54 5.65
N LEU A 14 -4.79 -2.48 6.45
CA LEU A 14 -3.89 -1.32 6.42
C LEU A 14 -2.45 -1.70 6.77
N ARG A 15 -2.24 -2.51 7.83
CA ARG A 15 -0.89 -2.99 8.18
C ARG A 15 -0.28 -3.84 7.08
N ARG A 16 -1.09 -4.64 6.38
CA ARG A 16 -0.62 -5.43 5.23
C ARG A 16 -0.20 -4.54 4.08
N LEU A 17 -1.00 -3.53 3.73
CA LEU A 17 -0.65 -2.54 2.70
C LEU A 17 0.64 -1.80 3.04
N GLU A 18 0.84 -1.42 4.31
CA GLU A 18 2.08 -0.80 4.79
C GLU A 18 3.30 -1.72 4.62
N SER A 19 3.15 -3.01 4.90
CA SER A 19 4.20 -4.00 4.66
C SER A 19 4.52 -4.15 3.18
N GLU A 20 3.51 -4.29 2.33
CA GLU A 20 3.69 -4.45 0.88
C GLU A 20 4.36 -3.21 0.26
N MET A 21 4.03 -2.00 0.75
CA MET A 21 4.72 -0.77 0.37
C MET A 21 6.18 -0.73 0.82
N ALA A 22 6.50 -1.26 2.00
CA ALA A 22 7.87 -1.32 2.50
C ALA A 22 8.73 -2.27 1.63
N ASP A 23 8.21 -3.45 1.33
CA ASP A 23 8.87 -4.45 0.48
C ASP A 23 9.11 -3.91 -0.94
N ALA A 24 8.10 -3.26 -1.53
CA ALA A 24 8.23 -2.65 -2.84
C ALA A 24 9.31 -1.55 -2.85
N ARG A 25 9.41 -0.73 -1.80
CA ARG A 25 10.45 0.30 -1.67
C ARG A 25 11.85 -0.31 -1.56
N GLU A 26 11.99 -1.42 -0.85
CA GLU A 26 13.26 -2.14 -0.77
C GLU A 26 13.68 -2.69 -2.14
N TYR A 27 12.74 -3.31 -2.86
CA TYR A 27 13.00 -3.81 -4.20
C TYR A 27 13.42 -2.71 -5.17
N VAL A 28 12.77 -1.54 -5.14
CA VAL A 28 13.17 -0.36 -5.93
C VAL A 28 14.63 0.02 -5.65
N ARG A 29 15.06 0.04 -4.39
CA ARG A 29 16.45 0.36 -4.02
C ARG A 29 17.41 -0.68 -4.61
N TRP A 30 17.06 -1.96 -4.53
CA TRP A 30 17.86 -3.05 -5.08
C TRP A 30 17.98 -2.99 -6.61
N CYS A 31 16.88 -2.71 -7.32
CA CYS A 31 16.89 -2.52 -8.77
C CYS A 31 17.78 -1.35 -9.19
N ARG A 32 17.68 -0.20 -8.52
CA ARG A 32 18.54 0.96 -8.80
C ARG A 32 20.01 0.65 -8.51
N ALA A 33 20.31 -0.04 -7.42
CA ALA A 33 21.67 -0.44 -7.08
C ALA A 33 22.29 -1.41 -8.10
N SER A 34 21.47 -2.22 -8.77
CA SER A 34 21.87 -3.13 -9.84
C SER A 34 21.82 -2.51 -11.24
N GLY A 35 21.47 -1.22 -11.36
CA GLY A 35 21.35 -0.51 -12.65
C GLY A 35 20.11 -0.87 -13.47
N ASN A 36 19.12 -1.53 -12.87
CA ASN A 36 17.87 -1.91 -13.50
C ASN A 36 16.77 -0.87 -13.22
N ASP A 37 16.90 0.31 -13.83
CA ASP A 37 15.97 1.42 -13.60
C ASP A 37 14.57 1.16 -14.17
N GLU A 38 14.45 0.33 -15.21
CA GLU A 38 13.15 -0.04 -15.79
C GLU A 38 12.30 -0.86 -14.80
N ALA A 39 12.90 -1.88 -14.17
CA ALA A 39 12.21 -2.65 -13.13
C ALA A 39 11.89 -1.78 -11.90
N ALA A 40 12.81 -0.89 -11.52
CA ALA A 40 12.57 0.07 -10.44
C ALA A 40 11.36 0.96 -10.74
N GLN A 41 11.23 1.45 -11.97
CA GLN A 41 10.15 2.35 -12.38
C GLN A 41 8.78 1.67 -12.32
N LEU A 42 8.69 0.39 -12.71
CA LEU A 42 7.46 -0.39 -12.57
C LEU A 42 7.01 -0.51 -11.12
N HIS A 43 7.96 -0.70 -10.19
CA HIS A 43 7.64 -0.82 -8.76
C HIS A 43 7.33 0.51 -8.09
N VAL A 44 7.82 1.64 -8.61
CA VAL A 44 7.37 2.97 -8.17
C VAL A 44 5.89 3.17 -8.47
N VAL A 45 5.44 2.82 -9.68
CA VAL A 45 4.01 2.91 -10.05
C VAL A 45 3.14 2.02 -9.15
N TRP A 46 3.64 0.82 -8.80
CA TRP A 46 2.95 -0.06 -7.87
C TRP A 46 2.80 0.55 -6.47
N ILE A 47 3.84 1.21 -5.95
CA ILE A 47 3.79 1.92 -4.66
C ILE A 47 2.74 3.04 -4.68
N ASP A 48 2.63 3.80 -5.78
CA ASP A 48 1.64 4.87 -5.91
C ASP A 48 0.20 4.32 -5.84
N LEU A 49 -0.06 3.18 -6.47
CA LEU A 49 -1.36 2.49 -6.39
C LEU A 49 -1.66 2.01 -4.96
N LEU A 50 -0.69 1.40 -4.28
CA LEU A 50 -0.85 0.97 -2.89
C LEU A 50 -1.10 2.15 -1.93
N LEU A 51 -0.44 3.29 -2.17
CA LEU A 51 -0.67 4.52 -1.39
C LEU A 51 -2.08 5.06 -1.56
N ASP A 52 -2.63 5.01 -2.77
CA ASP A 52 -3.99 5.47 -3.03
C ASP A 52 -5.04 4.53 -2.40
N GLU A 53 -4.83 3.22 -2.43
CA GLU A 53 -5.69 2.27 -1.71
C GLU A 53 -5.57 2.43 -0.19
N TRP A 54 -4.37 2.63 0.35
CA TRP A 54 -4.19 2.90 1.77
C TRP A 54 -4.95 4.16 2.20
N LYS A 55 -4.90 5.24 1.42
CA LYS A 55 -5.67 6.47 1.71
C LYS A 55 -7.18 6.20 1.72
N ARG A 56 -7.69 5.41 0.78
CA ARG A 56 -9.11 5.04 0.72
C ARG A 56 -9.54 4.24 1.95
N CYS A 57 -8.74 3.26 2.36
CA CYS A 57 -9.02 2.43 3.54
C CYS A 57 -8.80 3.16 4.87
N SER A 58 -7.93 4.18 4.90
CA SER A 58 -7.59 4.93 6.12
C SER A 58 -8.58 6.05 6.45
N LEU A 59 -9.40 6.46 5.48
CA LEU A 59 -10.44 7.45 5.74
C LEU A 59 -11.59 6.74 6.46
N PRO A 60 -11.94 7.14 7.71
CA PRO A 60 -13.12 6.63 8.36
C PRO A 60 -14.31 6.99 7.48
N ASP A 61 -15.13 5.98 7.19
CA ASP A 61 -16.33 6.05 6.36
C ASP A 61 -17.08 7.36 6.65
N ARG A 62 -16.94 8.36 5.77
CA ARG A 62 -17.78 9.56 5.83
C ARG A 62 -19.11 9.11 5.28
N GLY A 63 -19.93 8.55 6.18
CA GLY A 63 -21.30 8.16 5.90
C GLY A 63 -22.00 9.26 5.10
N ALA A 64 -22.41 8.90 3.89
CA ALA A 64 -23.42 9.61 3.13
C ALA A 64 -24.81 9.16 3.59
#